data_AF-T1JLV5-F1
#
_entry.id   AF-T1JLV5-F1
#
_cell.length_a   1.000
_cell.length_b   1.000
_cell.length_c   1.000
_cell.angle_alpha   90.00
_cell.angle_beta   90.00
_cell.angle_gamma   90.00
#
_symmetry.space_group_name_H-M   'P 1'
#
loop_
_entity.id
_entity.type
_entity.pdbx_description
1 polymer ?
#
loop_
_entity_poly.entity_id
_entity_poly.type
_entity_poly.pdbx_seq_one_letter_code
_entity_poly.pdbx_strand_id
1 'polypeptide(L)'
;MANDLLKAINLTAAPKIVCYYTTWASRRTGLAKFNPEDINANLCTHMVVAFATLKEGKLAAAHPDDEGSDNKKGLYDRVLDLKKKNPSLKVLLALGGWEFGTKPFNFPNPEFLI
;
A
#
# COMPACT_ATOMS: atom_id res chain seq x y z
N MET A 1 20.26 -31.48 17.08
CA MET A 1 20.79 -30.49 18.04
C MET A 1 20.94 -29.10 17.42
N ALA A 2 21.79 -28.86 16.41
CA ALA A 2 21.90 -27.52 15.79
C ALA A 2 20.65 -27.08 15.00
N ASN A 3 20.02 -28.00 14.26
CA ASN A 3 18.77 -27.73 13.52
C ASN A 3 17.56 -27.47 14.43
N ASP A 4 17.58 -27.97 15.66
CA ASP A 4 16.48 -27.79 16.62
C ASP A 4 16.57 -26.39 17.27
N LEU A 5 17.78 -25.88 17.49
CA LEU A 5 18.03 -24.52 17.96
C LEU A 5 17.66 -23.47 16.90
N LEU A 6 17.86 -23.76 15.61
CA LEU A 6 17.45 -22.88 14.50
C LEU A 6 15.93 -22.82 14.29
N LYS A 7 15.17 -23.78 14.80
CA LYS A 7 13.69 -23.73 14.85
C LYS A 7 13.16 -22.93 16.04
N ALA A 8 13.89 -22.94 17.16
CA ALA A 8 13.50 -22.27 18.41
C ALA A 8 13.73 -20.75 18.36
N ILE A 9 14.73 -20.29 17.60
CA ILE A 9 14.89 -18.90 17.23
C ILE A 9 14.23 -18.79 15.85
N ASN A 10 13.16 -18.01 15.68
CA ASN A 10 12.44 -17.81 14.41
C ASN A 10 13.30 -17.12 13.31
N LEU A 11 14.55 -17.54 13.10
CA LEU A 11 15.47 -17.05 12.06
C LEU A 11 15.15 -17.63 10.67
N THR A 12 14.13 -18.48 10.54
CA THR A 12 13.72 -19.10 9.26
C THR A 12 12.70 -18.28 8.47
N ALA A 13 12.31 -17.09 8.93
CA ALA A 13 11.39 -16.24 8.18
C ALA A 13 12.12 -15.61 6.98
N ALA A 14 11.66 -15.92 5.77
CA ALA A 14 12.19 -15.32 4.55
C ALA A 14 12.16 -13.78 4.64
N PRO A 15 13.18 -13.07 4.10
CA PRO A 15 13.24 -11.63 4.18
C PRO A 15 12.02 -10.99 3.51
N LYS A 16 11.51 -9.93 4.13
CA LYS A 16 10.39 -9.16 3.59
C LYS A 16 10.91 -8.14 2.60
N ILE A 17 10.47 -8.24 1.35
CA ILE A 17 10.62 -7.19 0.33
C ILE A 17 9.36 -6.34 0.37
N VAL A 18 9.48 -5.07 0.77
CA VAL A 18 8.37 -4.12 0.92
C VAL A 18 8.50 -3.05 -0.16
N CYS A 19 7.53 -3.03 -1.07
CA CYS A 19 7.51 -2.11 -2.20
C CYS A 19 6.45 -1.03 -1.99
N TYR A 20 6.81 0.22 -2.27
CA TYR A 20 5.86 1.33 -2.27
C TYR A 20 5.38 1.58 -3.70
N TYR A 21 4.07 1.47 -3.92
CA TYR A 21 3.42 1.93 -5.15
C TYR A 21 2.82 3.31 -4.91
N THR A 22 3.21 4.28 -5.70
CA THR A 22 2.73 5.67 -5.60
C THR A 22 1.61 5.89 -6.62
N THR A 23 0.40 6.22 -6.18
CA THR A 23 -0.78 6.26 -7.06
C THR A 23 -0.65 7.32 -8.17
N TRP A 24 0.07 8.42 -7.91
CA TRP A 24 0.33 9.46 -8.90
C TRP A 24 1.25 9.02 -10.05
N ALA A 25 1.96 7.90 -9.93
CA ALA A 25 2.73 7.33 -11.04
C ALA A 25 1.84 6.93 -12.25
N SER A 26 0.56 6.61 -11.99
CA SER A 26 -0.43 6.31 -13.05
C SER A 26 -0.77 7.51 -13.92
N ARG A 27 -0.53 8.73 -13.42
CA ARG A 27 -0.82 10.01 -14.09
C ARG A 27 0.38 10.59 -14.84
N ARG A 28 1.56 9.97 -14.74
CA ARG A 28 2.73 10.33 -15.56
C ARG A 28 2.45 10.04 -17.05
N THR A 29 3.22 10.67 -17.93
CA THR A 29 3.09 10.54 -19.39
C THR A 29 4.27 9.77 -19.98
N GLY A 30 4.08 9.27 -21.22
CA GLY A 30 5.11 8.54 -21.96
C GLY A 30 5.61 7.29 -21.24
N LEU A 31 6.92 7.03 -21.36
CA LEU A 31 7.59 5.86 -20.79
C LEU A 31 7.60 5.83 -19.26
N ALA A 32 7.30 6.96 -18.60
CA ALA A 32 7.29 7.07 -17.14
C ALA A 32 5.92 6.75 -16.52
N LYS A 33 4.88 6.51 -17.34
CA LYS A 33 3.56 6.10 -16.87
C LYS A 33 3.65 4.70 -16.28
N PHE A 34 3.20 4.54 -15.04
CA PHE A 34 3.31 3.28 -14.31
C PHE A 34 2.01 2.97 -13.55
N ASN A 35 1.35 1.90 -13.97
CA ASN A 35 0.08 1.42 -13.45
C ASN A 35 0.27 0.16 -12.59
N PRO A 36 -0.73 -0.24 -11.79
CA PRO A 36 -0.65 -1.47 -11.00
C PRO A 36 -0.34 -2.72 -11.84
N GLU A 37 -0.80 -2.78 -13.10
CA GLU A 37 -0.60 -3.92 -14.00
C GLU A 37 0.86 -4.07 -14.45
N ASP A 38 1.65 -3.00 -14.39
CA ASP A 38 3.08 -3.01 -14.72
C ASP A 38 3.92 -3.66 -13.60
N ILE A 39 3.32 -3.90 -12.42
CA ILE A 39 3.98 -4.52 -11.28
C ILE A 39 4.02 -6.05 -11.45
N ASN A 40 5.23 -6.62 -11.36
CA ASN A 40 5.39 -8.05 -11.19
C ASN A 40 4.94 -8.47 -9.77
N ALA A 41 3.82 -9.20 -9.68
CA ALA A 41 3.20 -9.61 -8.41
C ALA A 41 4.08 -10.50 -7.51
N ASN A 42 5.15 -11.10 -8.05
CA ASN A 42 6.08 -11.94 -7.30
C ASN A 42 7.35 -11.20 -6.86
N LEU A 43 7.53 -9.94 -7.26
CA LEU A 43 8.72 -9.15 -6.91
C LEU A 43 8.76 -8.79 -5.42
N CYS A 44 7.60 -8.53 -4.83
CA CYS A 44 7.45 -8.00 -3.48
C CYS A 44 6.67 -8.97 -2.60
N THR A 45 7.02 -9.04 -1.33
CA THR A 45 6.24 -9.77 -0.31
C THR A 45 5.10 -8.91 0.25
N HIS A 46 5.34 -7.59 0.30
CA HIS A 46 4.39 -6.59 0.77
C HIS A 46 4.35 -5.44 -0.23
N MET A 47 3.15 -5.01 -0.60
CA MET A 47 2.90 -3.80 -1.35
C MET A 47 2.28 -2.77 -0.43
N VAL A 48 2.85 -1.57 -0.38
CA VAL A 48 2.32 -0.42 0.34
C VAL A 48 1.83 0.58 -0.69
N VAL A 49 0.52 0.81 -0.73
CA VAL A 49 -0.09 1.81 -1.61
C VAL A 49 0.01 3.17 -0.94
N ALA A 50 0.67 4.10 -1.62
CA ALA A 50 0.97 5.44 -1.17
C ALA A 50 0.22 6.45 -2.05
N PHE A 51 -0.70 7.26 -1.53
CA PHE A 51 -1.15 7.36 -0.14
C PHE A 51 -2.66 7.55 -0.07
N ALA A 52 -3.26 7.16 1.05
CA ALA A 52 -4.55 7.69 1.49
C ALA A 52 -4.38 9.05 2.18
N THR A 53 -5.49 9.72 2.42
CA THR A 53 -5.57 11.00 3.14
C THR A 53 -6.58 10.93 4.28
N LEU A 54 -6.71 12.02 5.04
CA LEU A 54 -7.79 12.25 5.98
C LEU A 54 -8.71 13.34 5.46
N LYS A 55 -10.02 13.06 5.46
CA LYS A 55 -11.06 14.05 5.26
C LYS A 55 -11.95 14.03 6.49
N GLU A 56 -12.06 15.17 7.17
CA GLU A 56 -12.86 15.30 8.41
C GLU A 56 -12.47 14.26 9.47
N GLY A 57 -11.16 14.01 9.63
CA GLY A 57 -10.64 13.03 10.60
C GLY A 57 -10.83 11.56 10.20
N LYS A 58 -11.43 11.28 9.04
CA LYS A 58 -11.67 9.91 8.55
C LYS A 58 -10.75 9.58 7.39
N LEU A 59 -10.38 8.31 7.29
CA LEU A 59 -9.62 7.80 6.15
C LEU A 59 -10.39 8.04 4.84
N ALA A 60 -9.72 8.58 3.85
CA ALA A 60 -10.28 8.88 2.54
C ALA A 60 -9.25 8.63 1.42
N ALA A 61 -9.72 8.45 0.19
CA ALA A 61 -8.86 8.42 -0.98
C ALA A 61 -8.19 9.79 -1.21
N ALA A 62 -6.90 9.79 -1.57
CA ALA A 62 -6.19 11.04 -1.87
C ALA A 62 -6.56 11.61 -3.25
N HIS A 63 -7.01 10.76 -4.18
CA HIS A 63 -7.50 11.16 -5.49
C HIS A 63 -8.71 10.30 -5.92
N PRO A 64 -9.69 10.84 -6.67
CA PRO A 64 -10.86 10.06 -7.12
C PRO A 64 -10.51 8.79 -7.91
N ASP A 65 -9.46 8.83 -8.73
CA ASP A 65 -8.97 7.64 -9.46
C ASP A 65 -8.46 6.51 -8.55
N ASP A 66 -8.14 6.81 -7.28
CA ASP A 66 -7.62 5.81 -6.35
C ASP A 66 -8.74 4.85 -5.88
N GLU A 67 -9.93 5.41 -5.62
CA GLU A 67 -11.16 4.68 -5.22
C GLU A 67 -11.93 4.15 -6.44
N GLY A 68 -11.92 4.90 -7.55
CA GLY A 68 -12.60 4.55 -8.79
C GLY A 68 -14.01 5.15 -8.88
N SER A 69 -14.82 4.57 -9.75
CA SER A 69 -16.23 4.94 -9.96
C SER A 69 -17.05 3.72 -10.32
N ASP A 70 -18.38 3.85 -10.40
CA ASP A 70 -19.32 2.73 -10.62
C ASP A 70 -18.94 1.81 -11.78
N ASN A 71 -18.32 2.35 -12.84
CA ASN A 71 -17.95 1.61 -14.04
C ASN A 71 -16.44 1.41 -14.21
N LYS A 72 -15.61 1.85 -13.25
CA LYS A 72 -14.15 1.82 -13.38
C LYS A 72 -13.50 1.55 -12.03
N LYS A 73 -12.79 0.42 -11.95
CA LYS A 73 -11.95 0.10 -10.79
C LYS A 73 -10.93 1.19 -10.50
N GLY A 74 -10.86 1.58 -9.24
CA GLY A 74 -9.82 2.47 -8.73
C GLY A 74 -8.44 1.79 -8.71
N LEU A 75 -7.40 2.59 -8.47
CA LEU A 75 -6.04 2.08 -8.34
C LEU A 75 -5.89 1.12 -7.14
N TYR A 76 -6.64 1.32 -6.05
CA TYR A 76 -6.61 0.42 -4.89
C TYR A 76 -7.05 -0.99 -5.27
N ASP A 77 -8.20 -1.13 -5.93
CA ASP A 77 -8.71 -2.43 -6.39
C ASP A 77 -7.78 -3.10 -7.39
N ARG A 78 -7.16 -2.30 -8.27
CA ARG A 78 -6.21 -2.81 -9.27
C ARG A 78 -4.91 -3.31 -8.64
N VAL A 79 -4.44 -2.69 -7.55
CA VAL A 79 -3.33 -3.24 -6.75
C VAL A 79 -3.76 -4.53 -6.03
N LEU A 80 -4.97 -4.56 -5.47
CA LEU A 80 -5.51 -5.78 -4.82
C LEU A 80 -5.64 -6.95 -5.81
N ASP A 81 -5.95 -6.67 -7.08
CA ASP A 81 -6.02 -7.69 -8.13
C ASP A 81 -4.67 -8.41 -8.37
N LEU A 82 -3.52 -7.83 -7.98
CA LEU A 82 -2.22 -8.53 -8.01
C LEU A 82 -2.21 -9.78 -7.14
N LYS A 83 -3.05 -9.83 -6.09
CA LYS A 83 -3.20 -11.01 -5.24
C LYS A 83 -3.81 -12.20 -5.97
N LYS A 84 -4.50 -11.98 -7.10
CA LYS A 84 -4.97 -13.07 -7.97
C LYS A 84 -3.81 -13.81 -8.63
N LYS A 85 -2.71 -13.09 -8.93
CA LYS A 85 -1.48 -13.67 -9.49
C LYS A 85 -0.55 -14.21 -8.39
N ASN A 86 -0.51 -13.54 -7.23
CA ASN A 86 0.24 -13.96 -6.07
C ASN A 86 -0.61 -13.88 -4.78
N PRO A 87 -1.31 -14.96 -4.39
CA PRO A 87 -2.16 -14.97 -3.18
C PRO A 87 -1.41 -14.71 -1.87
N SER A 88 -0.08 -14.88 -1.86
CA SER A 88 0.75 -14.63 -0.67
C SER A 88 1.06 -13.14 -0.45
N LEU A 89 0.91 -12.31 -1.49
CA LEU A 89 1.17 -10.88 -1.44
C LEU A 89 0.31 -10.20 -0.38
N LYS A 90 0.94 -9.44 0.51
CA LYS A 90 0.27 -8.57 1.48
C LYS A 90 0.16 -7.17 0.90
N VAL A 91 -1.00 -6.54 1.07
CA VAL A 91 -1.23 -5.17 0.60
C VAL A 91 -1.62 -4.32 1.81
N LEU A 92 -0.93 -3.19 1.97
CA LEU A 92 -1.19 -2.19 3.00
C LEU A 92 -1.47 -0.85 2.34
N LEU A 93 -2.23 0.01 3.02
CA LEU A 93 -2.48 1.38 2.61
C LEU A 93 -1.71 2.32 3.54
N ALA A 94 -0.85 3.15 2.99
CA ALA A 94 -0.14 4.16 3.76
C ALA A 94 -0.97 5.44 3.83
N LEU A 95 -1.12 5.98 5.05
CA LEU A 95 -1.69 7.30 5.30
C LEU A 95 -0.56 8.28 5.58
N GLY A 96 -0.57 9.44 4.93
CA GLY A 96 0.40 10.51 5.16
C GLY A 96 1.25 10.85 3.93
N GLY A 97 2.57 10.90 4.11
CA GLY A 97 3.50 11.37 3.10
C GLY A 97 3.89 12.84 3.28
N TRP A 98 4.84 13.31 2.47
CA TRP A 98 5.40 14.66 2.61
C TRP A 98 4.35 15.76 2.41
N GLU A 99 3.52 15.64 1.37
CA GLU A 99 2.47 16.63 1.06
C GLU A 99 1.35 16.68 2.09
N PHE A 100 1.14 15.59 2.83
CA PHE A 100 0.14 15.53 3.90
C PHE A 100 0.52 16.37 5.13
N GLY A 101 1.83 16.52 5.37
CA GLY A 101 2.35 17.21 6.54
C GLY A 101 2.00 16.53 7.86
N THR A 102 2.12 17.27 8.97
CA THR A 102 1.91 16.74 10.33
C THR A 102 0.62 17.21 10.98
N LYS A 103 0.07 18.36 10.56
CA LYS A 103 -1.13 18.95 11.19
C LYS A 103 -2.31 17.98 11.28
N PRO A 104 -2.64 17.18 10.24
CA PRO A 104 -3.78 16.27 10.33
C PRO A 104 -3.57 15.09 11.29
N PHE A 105 -2.33 14.79 11.69
CA PHE A 105 -2.03 13.78 12.72
C PHE A 105 -2.06 14.35 14.14
N ASN A 106 -2.08 15.68 14.28
CA ASN A 106 -2.17 16.32 15.58
C ASN A 106 -3.64 16.41 16.01
N PHE A 107 -4.20 15.28 16.43
CA PHE A 107 -5.56 15.22 16.94
C PHE A 107 -5.62 15.85 18.33
N PRO A 108 -6.47 16.86 18.57
CA PRO A 108 -6.63 17.44 19.90
C PRO A 108 -7.35 16.48 20.87
N ASN A 109 -7.94 15.38 20.38
CA ASN A 109 -8.71 14.43 21.19
C ASN A 109 -8.43 12.98 20.74
N PRO A 110 -8.00 12.08 21.65
CA PRO A 110 -7.57 10.71 21.30
C PRO A 110 -8.68 9.77 20.83
N GLU A 111 -9.96 10.14 20.93
CA GLU A 111 -11.10 9.33 20.50
C GLU A 111 -11.28 9.21 18.97
N PHE A 112 -10.48 9.95 18.17
CA PHE A 112 -10.55 9.93 16.70
C PHE A 112 -9.53 8.99 16.04
N LEU A 113 -8.76 8.28 16.84
CA LEU A 113 -7.97 7.15 16.37
C LEU A 113 -8.83 5.91 16.59
N ILE A 114 -9.08 5.16 15.50
CA ILE A 114 -9.89 3.93 15.35
C ILE A 114 -11.41 4.07 15.31
#